data_AF-A0A1A8N9I1-F1
#
_entry.id   AF-A0A1A8N9I1-F1
#
_cell.length_a   1.000
_cell.length_b   1.000
_cell.length_c   1.000
_cell.angle_alpha   90.00
_cell.angle_beta   90.00
_cell.angle_gamma   90.00
#
_symmetry.space_group_name_H-M   'P 1'
#
loop_
_entity.id
_entity.type
_entity.pdbx_description
1 polymer ?
#
loop_
_entity_poly.entity_id
_entity_poly.type
_entity_poly.pdbx_seq_one_letter_code
_entity_poly.pdbx_strand_id
1 'polypeptide(L)'
;DDLREAKPAQAQSYVSATVFFSDIVGFTQLSSSSTPYQVVDFLNKLYTTFDDIIDNHDVYKVETIGDAYMVVSGVPRVNGILHASEIASMALDLVEVCRSFRIP
;
A
#
# COMPACT_ATOMS: atom_id res chain seq x y z
N ASP A 1 8.11 -18.14 -10.84
CA ASP A 1 7.91 -19.50 -11.37
C ASP A 1 7.63 -20.55 -10.30
N ASP A 2 8.25 -20.51 -9.11
CA ASP A 2 8.05 -21.57 -8.08
C ASP A 2 6.60 -21.76 -7.58
N LEU A 3 5.79 -20.70 -7.48
CA LEU A 3 4.38 -20.80 -7.06
C LEU A 3 3.49 -21.49 -8.11
N ARG A 4 3.84 -21.37 -9.40
CA ARG A 4 3.13 -22.08 -10.48
C ARG A 4 3.49 -23.57 -10.51
N GLU A 5 4.61 -23.96 -9.91
CA GLU A 5 5.12 -25.33 -9.89
C GLU A 5 4.77 -26.10 -8.61
N ALA A 6 3.89 -25.55 -7.75
CA ALA A 6 3.48 -26.15 -6.48
C ALA A 6 4.64 -26.50 -5.53
N LYS A 7 5.79 -25.84 -5.68
CA LYS A 7 6.90 -25.96 -4.73
C LYS A 7 6.53 -25.18 -3.47
N PRO A 8 6.74 -25.75 -2.27
CA PRO A 8 6.45 -25.04 -1.02
C PRO A 8 7.31 -23.78 -0.96
N ALA A 9 6.65 -22.62 -0.87
CA ALA A 9 7.34 -21.34 -0.71
C ALA A 9 8.11 -21.38 0.61
N GLN A 10 9.44 -21.34 0.52
CA GLN A 10 10.28 -21.34 1.70
C GLN A 10 10.22 -19.95 2.36
N ALA A 11 9.99 -19.91 3.67
CA ALA A 11 10.04 -18.67 4.42
C ALA A 11 11.43 -18.02 4.27
N GLN A 12 11.45 -16.75 3.91
CA GLN A 12 12.68 -15.97 3.74
C GLN A 12 12.81 -14.94 4.86
N SER A 13 14.02 -14.78 5.37
CA SER A 13 14.36 -13.76 6.35
C SER A 13 15.11 -12.62 5.67
N TYR A 14 14.74 -11.39 5.99
CA TYR A 14 15.32 -10.18 5.47
C TYR A 14 15.95 -9.39 6.64
N VAL A 15 17.21 -9.00 6.49
CA VAL A 15 17.97 -8.33 7.58
C VAL A 15 17.48 -6.91 7.80
N SER A 16 17.02 -6.24 6.75
CA SER A 16 16.53 -4.86 6.83
C SER A 16 15.36 -4.66 5.87
N ALA A 17 14.31 -4.01 6.36
CA ALA A 17 13.13 -3.61 5.60
C ALA A 17 12.46 -2.42 6.30
N THR A 18 11.70 -1.63 5.56
CA THR A 18 10.81 -0.61 6.13
C THR A 18 9.40 -0.86 5.66
N VAL A 19 8.47 -0.90 6.61
CA VAL A 19 7.05 -1.14 6.35
C VAL A 19 6.26 0.14 6.60
N PHE A 20 5.45 0.51 5.63
CA PHE A 20 4.45 1.57 5.72
C PHE A 20 3.07 0.96 5.96
N PHE A 21 2.34 1.52 6.91
CA PHE A 21 0.95 1.21 7.18
C PHE A 21 0.15 2.51 7.14
N SER A 22 -1.00 2.47 6.49
CA SER A 22 -2.01 3.54 6.55
C SER A 22 -3.40 2.95 6.75
N ASP A 23 -4.28 3.77 7.30
CA ASP A 23 -5.64 3.43 7.63
C ASP A 23 -6.56 4.63 7.33
N ILE A 24 -7.81 4.35 6.96
CA ILE A 24 -8.80 5.38 6.63
C ILE A 24 -9.59 5.71 7.89
N VAL A 25 -9.29 6.87 8.48
CA VAL A 25 -9.99 7.33 9.68
C VAL A 25 -11.50 7.41 9.42
N GLY A 26 -12.28 6.68 10.21
CA GLY A 26 -13.73 6.71 10.15
C GLY A 26 -14.36 5.87 9.04
N PHE A 27 -13.61 4.97 8.40
CA PHE A 27 -14.12 4.10 7.34
C PHE A 27 -15.36 3.29 7.74
N THR A 28 -15.43 2.77 8.98
CA THR A 28 -16.62 2.07 9.51
C THR A 28 -17.87 2.96 9.49
N GLN A 29 -17.73 4.25 9.80
CA GLN A 29 -18.84 5.20 9.75
C GLN A 29 -19.22 5.57 8.32
N LEU A 30 -18.21 5.78 7.46
CA LEU A 30 -18.41 6.07 6.05
C LEU A 30 -19.11 4.91 5.33
N SER A 31 -18.67 3.68 5.57
CA SER A 31 -19.24 2.47 4.96
C SER A 31 -20.66 2.16 5.45
N SER A 32 -20.98 2.45 6.72
CA SER A 32 -22.34 2.25 7.27
C SER A 32 -23.37 3.27 6.78
N SER A 33 -22.93 4.45 6.32
CA SER A 33 -23.80 5.53 5.83
C SER A 33 -23.84 5.66 4.30
N SER A 34 -23.02 4.89 3.58
CA SER A 34 -22.90 4.93 2.12
C SER A 34 -23.47 3.68 1.46
N THR A 35 -23.85 3.79 0.19
CA THR A 35 -24.20 2.60 -0.59
C THR A 35 -22.95 1.76 -0.88
N PRO A 36 -23.06 0.43 -1.04
CA PRO A 36 -21.92 -0.41 -1.40
C PRO A 36 -21.17 0.08 -2.65
N TYR A 37 -21.89 0.61 -3.64
CA TYR A 37 -21.31 1.18 -4.85
C TYR A 37 -20.44 2.41 -4.56
N GLN A 38 -20.89 3.32 -3.71
CA GLN A 38 -20.11 4.52 -3.32
C GLN A 38 -18.85 4.15 -2.55
N VAL A 39 -18.93 3.15 -1.66
CA VAL A 39 -17.75 2.68 -0.89
C VAL A 39 -16.71 2.07 -1.83
N VAL A 40 -17.15 1.23 -2.78
CA VAL A 40 -16.25 0.60 -3.76
C VAL A 40 -15.64 1.65 -4.70
N ASP A 41 -16.41 2.62 -5.19
CA ASP A 41 -15.90 3.71 -6.03
C ASP A 41 -14.87 4.57 -5.30
N PHE A 42 -15.12 4.90 -4.02
CA PHE A 42 -14.17 5.62 -3.18
C PHE A 42 -12.86 4.84 -2.99
N LEU A 43 -12.94 3.57 -2.57
CA LEU A 43 -11.75 2.74 -2.36
C LEU A 43 -10.95 2.54 -3.65
N ASN A 44 -11.64 2.30 -4.78
CA ASN A 44 -10.99 2.16 -6.07
C ASN A 44 -10.23 3.44 -6.44
N LYS A 45 -10.86 4.61 -6.34
CA LYS A 45 -10.19 5.89 -6.64
C LYS A 45 -8.98 6.13 -5.74
N LEU A 46 -9.12 5.90 -4.45
CA LEU A 46 -8.05 6.11 -3.49
C LEU A 46 -6.86 5.19 -3.79
N TYR A 47 -7.12 3.88 -3.92
CA TYR A 47 -6.07 2.90 -4.13
C TYR A 47 -5.46 2.95 -5.52
N THR A 48 -6.22 3.27 -6.58
CA THR A 48 -5.63 3.54 -7.90
C THR A 48 -4.67 4.72 -7.83
N THR A 49 -5.03 5.79 -7.12
CA THR A 49 -4.13 6.94 -6.97
C THR A 49 -2.88 6.59 -6.15
N PHE A 50 -3.01 5.75 -5.13
CA PHE A 50 -1.86 5.28 -4.36
C PHE A 50 -0.97 4.35 -5.20
N ASP A 51 -1.57 3.45 -5.97
CA ASP A 51 -0.87 2.54 -6.88
C ASP A 51 -0.03 3.34 -7.90
N ASP A 52 -0.58 4.39 -8.49
CA ASP A 52 0.16 5.29 -9.41
C ASP A 52 1.37 5.97 -8.74
N ILE A 53 1.28 6.29 -7.44
CA ILE A 53 2.37 6.92 -6.69
C ILE A 53 3.46 5.89 -6.43
N ILE A 54 3.10 4.73 -5.87
CA ILE A 54 4.09 3.73 -5.45
C ILE A 54 4.86 3.12 -6.63
N ASP A 55 4.29 3.14 -7.85
CA ASP A 55 4.97 2.71 -9.08
C ASP A 55 6.24 3.53 -9.39
N ASN A 56 6.40 4.72 -8.79
CA ASN A 56 7.57 5.58 -8.95
C ASN A 56 8.65 5.37 -7.87
N HIS A 57 8.41 4.50 -6.88
CA HIS A 57 9.31 4.25 -5.75
C HIS A 57 9.75 2.77 -5.71
N ASP A 58 10.92 2.48 -5.14
CA ASP A 58 11.40 1.09 -4.94
C ASP A 58 10.71 0.47 -3.72
N VAL A 59 9.43 0.17 -3.90
CA VAL A 59 8.54 -0.37 -2.88
C VAL A 59 7.68 -1.51 -3.43
N TYR A 60 7.20 -2.36 -2.53
CA TYR A 60 6.35 -3.51 -2.83
C TYR A 60 5.04 -3.39 -2.06
N LYS A 61 3.93 -3.39 -2.80
CA LYS A 61 2.59 -3.44 -2.22
C LYS A 61 2.36 -4.80 -1.61
N VAL A 62 2.11 -4.82 -0.30
CA VAL A 62 1.67 -6.02 0.40
C VAL A 62 0.16 -6.14 0.26
N GLU A 63 -0.37 -7.36 0.27
CA GLU A 63 -1.82 -7.59 0.19
C GLU A 63 -2.58 -6.72 1.21
N THR A 64 -3.62 -6.04 0.73
CA THR A 64 -4.42 -5.10 1.54
C THR A 64 -5.28 -5.87 2.55
N ILE A 65 -5.37 -5.35 3.78
CA ILE A 65 -6.27 -5.87 4.82
C ILE A 65 -7.42 -4.86 4.99
N GLY A 66 -8.50 -5.04 4.23
CA GLY A 66 -9.66 -4.13 4.31
C GLY A 66 -9.36 -2.72 3.79
N ASP A 67 -9.51 -1.73 4.67
CA ASP A 67 -9.24 -0.30 4.46
C ASP A 67 -7.79 0.11 4.75
N ALA A 68 -6.95 -0.83 5.21
CA ALA A 68 -5.54 -0.59 5.41
C ALA A 68 -4.73 -0.80 4.13
N TYR A 69 -3.84 0.17 3.83
CA TYR A 69 -2.88 0.09 2.73
C TYR A 69 -1.47 -0.13 3.30
N MET A 70 -0.84 -1.24 2.89
CA MET A 70 0.44 -1.70 3.39
C MET A 70 1.46 -1.79 2.25
N VAL A 71 2.63 -1.19 2.46
CA VAL A 71 3.72 -1.17 1.50
C VAL A 71 5.04 -1.46 2.23
N VAL A 72 5.96 -2.18 1.59
CA VAL A 72 7.27 -2.49 2.15
C VAL A 72 8.38 -2.18 1.16
N SER A 73 9.51 -1.66 1.64
CA SER A 73 10.74 -1.57 0.85
C SER A 73 11.84 -2.42 1.48
N GLY A 74 12.77 -2.92 0.67
CA GLY A 74 13.79 -3.90 1.05
C GLY A 74 13.32 -5.36 0.98
N VAL A 75 12.06 -5.59 0.57
CA VAL A 75 11.43 -6.92 0.37
C VAL A 75 10.55 -6.86 -0.88
N PRO A 76 10.53 -7.90 -1.74
CA PRO A 76 11.41 -9.07 -1.72
C PRO A 76 12.82 -8.77 -2.25
N ARG A 77 13.07 -7.56 -2.76
CA ARG A 77 14.38 -7.12 -3.24
C ARG A 77 15.05 -6.26 -2.19
N VAL A 78 16.22 -6.70 -1.71
CA VAL A 78 17.02 -5.95 -0.75
C VAL A 78 17.68 -4.77 -1.46
N ASN A 79 17.54 -3.56 -0.91
CA ASN A 79 18.08 -2.31 -1.45
C ASN A 79 19.05 -1.60 -0.49
N GLY A 80 19.69 -2.34 0.41
CA GLY A 80 20.68 -1.81 1.34
C GLY A 80 20.05 -0.94 2.42
N ILE A 81 20.37 0.35 2.45
CA ILE A 81 19.82 1.33 3.41
C ILE A 81 18.72 2.22 2.79
N LEU A 82 18.43 2.03 1.49
CA LEU A 82 17.50 2.87 0.75
C LEU A 82 16.04 2.62 1.14
N HIS A 83 15.70 1.45 1.68
CA HIS A 83 14.32 1.12 2.09
C HIS A 83 13.65 2.19 2.96
N ALA A 84 14.41 2.86 3.83
CA ALA A 84 13.89 3.92 4.67
C ALA A 84 13.61 5.21 3.88
N SER A 85 14.48 5.59 2.95
CA SER A 85 14.30 6.79 2.13
C SER A 85 13.19 6.62 1.09
N GLU A 86 13.06 5.42 0.51
CA GLU A 86 11.98 5.09 -0.44
C GLU A 86 10.61 5.22 0.24
N ILE A 87 10.45 4.58 1.40
CA ILE A 87 9.19 4.66 2.15
C ILE A 87 8.91 6.09 2.64
N ALA A 88 9.93 6.82 3.10
CA ALA A 88 9.74 8.21 3.55
C ALA A 88 9.32 9.13 2.40
N SER A 89 9.92 9.00 1.22
CA SER A 89 9.60 9.80 0.03
C SER A 89 8.19 9.47 -0.48
N MET A 90 7.88 8.18 -0.61
CA MET A 90 6.55 7.70 -0.94
C MET A 90 5.48 8.22 0.04
N ALA A 91 5.75 8.18 1.34
CA ALA A 91 4.80 8.66 2.35
C ALA A 91 4.51 10.16 2.21
N LEU A 92 5.51 10.97 1.84
CA LEU A 92 5.31 12.39 1.57
C LEU A 92 4.42 12.60 0.34
N ASP A 93 4.68 11.89 -0.76
CA ASP A 93 3.87 11.98 -1.99
C ASP A 93 2.41 11.57 -1.74
N LEU A 94 2.20 10.48 -0.98
CA LEU A 94 0.87 10.04 -0.56
C LEU A 94 0.13 11.13 0.24
N VAL A 95 0.82 11.79 1.18
CA VAL A 95 0.24 12.89 1.97
C VAL A 95 -0.12 14.08 1.08
N GLU A 96 0.72 14.43 0.11
CA GLU A 96 0.44 15.53 -0.83
C GLU A 96 -0.81 15.26 -1.67
N VAL A 97 -0.97 14.04 -2.17
CA VAL A 97 -2.15 13.65 -2.94
C VAL A 97 -3.40 13.57 -2.06
N CYS A 98 -3.30 13.08 -0.83
CA CYS A 98 -4.41 13.09 0.12
C CYS A 98 -4.96 14.50 0.42
N ARG A 99 -4.15 15.56 0.26
CA ARG A 99 -4.61 16.95 0.42
C ARG A 99 -5.51 17.42 -0.73
N SER A 100 -5.33 16.87 -1.92
CA SER A 100 -6.12 17.20 -3.12
C SER A 100 -7.26 16.21 -3.37
N PHE A 101 -7.19 15.03 -2.76
CA PHE A 101 -8.22 14.00 -2.88
C PHE A 101 -9.56 14.47 -2.29
N ARG A 102 -10.61 14.42 -3.12
CA ARG A 102 -11.99 14.76 -2.75
C ARG A 102 -12.82 13.49 -2.78
N ILE A 103 -13.48 13.20 -1.65
CA ILE A 103 -14.50 12.17 -1.60
C ILE A 103 -15.70 12.69 -2.41
N PRO A 104 -16.19 11.94 -3.42
CA PRO A 104 -17.35 12.35 -4.22
C PRO A 104 -18.66 12.39 -3.41
#